data_AF-A0A5P2CXT6-F1
#
_entry.id   AF-A0A5P2CXT6-F1
#
_cell.length_a   1.000
_cell.length_b   1.000
_cell.length_c   1.000
_cell.angle_alpha   90.00
_cell.angle_beta   90.00
_cell.angle_gamma   90.00
#
_symmetry.space_group_name_H-M   'P 1'
#
loop_
_entity.id
_entity.type
_entity.pdbx_description
1 polymer ?
#
loop_
_entity_poly.entity_id
_entity_poly.type
_entity_poly.pdbx_seq_one_letter_code
_entity_poly.pdbx_strand_id
1 'polypeptide(L)'
;MPTTAAPGVGERADAVAEAACHLYDAAGPGRWSRAAAEDAAEAIETTAHALAESHPGAPLILAPLHTALAELRRHLCLPPADPLTATGLPLTPRTLGNPRRTRRAP
;
A
#
# COMPACT_ATOMS: atom_id res chain seq x y z
N MET A 1 1.02 -23.33 -8.65
CA MET A 1 -0.01 -22.33 -8.28
C MET A 1 -1.37 -22.83 -8.74
N PRO A 2 -2.46 -22.61 -7.97
CA PRO A 2 -3.81 -22.89 -8.43
C PRO A 2 -4.13 -22.05 -9.67
N THR A 3 -4.94 -22.60 -10.59
CA THR A 3 -5.35 -21.92 -11.83
C THR A 3 -6.50 -20.94 -11.64
N THR A 4 -7.13 -20.92 -10.45
CA THR A 4 -8.23 -20.03 -10.09
C THR A 4 -7.87 -19.29 -8.80
N ALA A 5 -8.14 -17.98 -8.79
CA ALA A 5 -8.00 -17.16 -7.59
C ALA A 5 -9.12 -17.49 -6.60
N ALA A 6 -8.89 -17.26 -5.30
CA ALA A 6 -9.95 -17.34 -4.30
C ALA A 6 -11.06 -16.30 -4.61
N PRO A 7 -12.30 -16.52 -4.13
CA PRO A 7 -13.43 -15.63 -4.41
C PRO A 7 -13.12 -14.14 -4.13
N GLY A 8 -13.33 -13.30 -5.15
CA GLY A 8 -13.09 -11.85 -5.09
C GLY A 8 -11.62 -11.42 -5.05
N VAL A 9 -10.63 -12.33 -5.09
CA VAL A 9 -9.21 -11.92 -5.19
C VAL A 9 -8.90 -11.36 -6.57
N GLY A 10 -9.41 -11.99 -7.63
CA GLY A 10 -9.24 -11.51 -9.01
C GLY A 10 -9.82 -10.11 -9.23
N GLU A 11 -11.07 -9.88 -8.79
CA GLU A 11 -11.73 -8.57 -8.88
C GLU A 11 -10.98 -7.47 -8.12
N ARG A 12 -10.46 -7.78 -6.92
CA ARG A 12 -9.66 -6.83 -6.14
C ARG A 12 -8.32 -6.55 -6.81
N ALA A 13 -7.66 -7.55 -7.39
CA ALA A 13 -6.41 -7.35 -8.12
C ALA A 13 -6.61 -6.46 -9.35
N ASP A 14 -7.71 -6.66 -10.08
CA ASP A 14 -8.10 -5.81 -11.21
C ASP A 14 -8.38 -4.36 -10.76
N ALA A 15 -9.14 -4.18 -9.68
CA ALA A 15 -9.41 -2.86 -9.10
C ALA A 15 -8.13 -2.14 -8.63
N VAL A 16 -7.13 -2.87 -8.11
CA VAL A 16 -5.82 -2.31 -7.74
C VAL A 16 -5.07 -1.83 -8.98
N ALA A 17 -5.09 -2.62 -10.07
CA ALA A 17 -4.46 -2.23 -11.33
C ALA A 17 -5.12 -0.97 -11.92
N GLU A 18 -6.46 -0.93 -11.92
CA GLU A 18 -7.22 0.23 -12.39
C GLU A 18 -6.92 1.48 -11.54
N ALA A 19 -6.95 1.36 -10.21
CA ALA A 19 -6.63 2.45 -9.30
C ALA A 19 -5.19 2.98 -9.48
N ALA A 20 -4.23 2.10 -9.77
CA ALA A 20 -2.86 2.49 -10.05
C ALA A 20 -2.75 3.32 -11.34
N CYS A 21 -3.48 2.94 -12.40
CA CYS A 21 -3.56 3.73 -13.63
C CYS A 21 -4.16 5.12 -13.38
N HIS A 22 -5.31 5.19 -12.70
CA HIS A 22 -5.94 6.47 -12.36
C HIS A 22 -5.04 7.36 -11.49
N LEU A 23 -4.31 6.77 -10.54
CA LEU A 23 -3.34 7.49 -9.72
C LEU A 23 -2.20 8.04 -10.59
N TYR A 24 -1.67 7.26 -11.52
CA TYR A 24 -0.62 7.71 -12.45
C TYR A 24 -1.08 8.91 -13.29
N ASP A 25 -2.30 8.85 -13.84
CA ASP A 25 -2.87 9.91 -14.68
C ASP A 25 -3.16 11.20 -13.88
N ALA A 26 -3.60 11.06 -12.63
CA ALA A 26 -3.91 12.19 -11.75
C ALA A 26 -2.65 12.79 -11.08
N ALA A 27 -1.62 11.97 -10.87
CA ALA A 27 -0.37 12.38 -10.24
C ALA A 27 0.46 13.27 -11.16
N GLY A 28 1.34 14.06 -10.55
CA GLY A 28 2.32 14.87 -11.27
C GLY A 28 3.25 15.59 -10.31
N PRO A 29 4.39 16.11 -10.80
CA PRO A 29 5.26 16.96 -9.98
C PRO A 29 4.47 18.10 -9.33
N GLY A 30 4.61 18.27 -8.02
CA GLY A 30 3.89 19.30 -7.24
C GLY A 30 2.43 18.99 -6.91
N ARG A 31 1.86 17.86 -7.36
CA ARG A 31 0.48 17.43 -7.02
C ARG A 31 0.39 16.49 -5.82
N TRP A 32 1.54 16.01 -5.35
CA TRP A 32 1.62 15.14 -4.18
C TRP A 32 1.58 15.95 -2.89
N SER A 33 0.62 15.62 -2.02
CA SER A 33 0.71 15.98 -0.61
C SER A 33 1.49 14.91 0.14
N ARG A 34 2.08 15.27 1.30
CA ARG A 34 2.73 14.31 2.19
C ARG A 34 1.81 13.15 2.58
N ALA A 35 0.54 13.45 2.89
CA ALA A 35 -0.45 12.44 3.26
C ALA A 35 -0.76 11.50 2.07
N ALA A 36 -0.97 12.05 0.87
CA ALA A 36 -1.22 11.23 -0.31
C ALA A 36 -0.03 10.31 -0.66
N ALA A 37 1.20 10.79 -0.46
CA ALA A 37 2.39 9.96 -0.66
C ALA A 37 2.53 8.86 0.40
N GLU A 38 2.14 9.14 1.65
CA GLU A 38 2.09 8.14 2.73
C GLU A 38 1.06 7.05 2.46
N ASP A 39 -0.17 7.45 2.09
CA ASP A 39 -1.26 6.52 1.76
C ASP A 39 -0.89 5.63 0.56
N ALA A 40 -0.26 6.22 -0.48
CA ALA A 40 0.21 5.46 -1.64
C ALA A 40 1.32 4.47 -1.28
N ALA A 41 2.30 4.87 -0.46
CA ALA A 41 3.36 3.97 -0.01
C ALA A 41 2.79 2.80 0.80
N GLU A 42 1.87 3.07 1.73
CA GLU A 42 1.20 2.04 2.55
C GLU A 42 0.39 1.06 1.69
N ALA A 43 -0.32 1.55 0.67
CA ALA A 43 -1.07 0.70 -0.26
C ALA A 43 -0.15 -0.25 -1.05
N ILE A 44 1.01 0.24 -1.53
CA ILE A 44 1.99 -0.58 -2.24
C ILE A 44 2.61 -1.60 -1.28
N GLU A 45 2.97 -1.21 -0.06
CA GLU A 45 3.51 -2.11 0.97
C GLU A 45 2.53 -3.24 1.29
N THR A 46 1.26 -2.92 1.49
CA THR A 46 0.18 -3.88 1.75
C THR A 46 0.00 -4.84 0.58
N THR A 47 0.01 -4.33 -0.65
CA THR A 47 -0.11 -5.14 -1.86
C THR A 47 1.09 -6.07 -2.04
N ALA A 48 2.31 -5.58 -1.77
CA ALA A 48 3.52 -6.39 -1.81
C ALA A 48 3.49 -7.53 -0.80
N HIS A 49 3.01 -7.30 0.43
CA HIS A 49 2.85 -8.39 1.40
C HIS A 49 1.81 -9.42 0.97
N ALA A 50 0.67 -8.98 0.42
CA ALA A 50 -0.32 -9.91 -0.13
C ALA A 50 0.25 -10.76 -1.28
N LEU A 51 1.11 -10.17 -2.12
CA LEU A 51 1.82 -10.88 -3.19
C LEU A 51 2.90 -11.83 -2.65
N ALA A 52 3.55 -11.51 -1.54
CA ALA A 52 4.54 -12.38 -0.90
C ALA A 52 3.93 -13.72 -0.46
N GLU A 53 2.67 -13.71 -0.03
CA GLU A 53 1.90 -14.92 0.33
C GLU A 53 1.48 -15.74 -0.90
N SER A 54 1.56 -15.18 -2.11
CA SER A 54 1.14 -15.88 -3.32
C SER A 54 2.08 -17.03 -3.70
N HIS A 55 3.36 -17.01 -3.32
CA HIS A 55 4.34 -18.03 -3.71
C HIS A 55 5.51 -18.10 -2.72
N PRO A 56 6.01 -19.30 -2.35
CA PRO A 56 7.10 -19.43 -1.36
C PRO A 56 8.39 -18.64 -1.70
N GLY A 57 8.67 -18.44 -2.98
CA GLY A 57 9.81 -17.64 -3.46
C GLY A 57 9.54 -16.14 -3.63
N ALA A 58 8.29 -15.68 -3.52
CA ALA A 58 7.93 -14.28 -3.70
C ALA A 58 8.59 -13.32 -2.68
N PRO A 59 8.77 -13.68 -1.39
CA PRO A 59 9.45 -12.79 -0.43
C PRO A 59 10.86 -12.39 -0.86
N LEU A 60 11.63 -13.31 -1.45
CA LEU A 60 12.97 -13.03 -1.96
C LEU A 60 12.95 -12.07 -3.16
N ILE A 61 11.96 -12.25 -4.04
CA ILE A 61 11.78 -11.40 -5.22
C ILE A 61 11.35 -9.99 -4.83
N LEU A 62 10.52 -9.85 -3.78
CA LEU A 62 9.97 -8.57 -3.32
C LEU A 62 10.86 -7.83 -2.31
N ALA A 63 11.90 -8.46 -1.76
CA ALA A 63 12.83 -7.81 -0.83
C ALA A 63 13.45 -6.48 -1.35
N PRO A 64 13.86 -6.36 -2.62
CA PRO A 64 14.32 -5.08 -3.18
C PRO A 64 13.23 -4.00 -3.19
N LEU A 65 11.97 -4.37 -3.45
CA LEU A 65 10.83 -3.44 -3.41
C LEU A 65 10.62 -2.88 -2.00
N HIS A 66 10.64 -3.74 -0.98
CA HIS A 66 10.52 -3.30 0.41
C HIS A 66 11.67 -2.35 0.81
N THR A 67 12.88 -2.64 0.36
CA THR A 67 14.04 -1.75 0.55
C THR A 67 13.81 -0.38 -0.10
N ALA A 68 13.37 -0.37 -1.36
CA ALA A 68 13.08 0.86 -2.11
C ALA A 68 11.98 1.70 -1.45
N LEU A 69 10.93 1.06 -0.93
CA LEU A 69 9.84 1.76 -0.22
C LEU A 69 10.30 2.35 1.11
N ALA A 70 11.12 1.62 1.88
CA ALA A 70 11.71 2.15 3.11
C ALA A 70 12.58 3.38 2.83
N GLU A 71 13.37 3.33 1.75
CA GLU A 71 14.17 4.46 1.31
C GLU A 71 13.30 5.64 0.84
N LEU A 72 12.23 5.38 0.09
CA LEU A 72 11.29 6.42 -0.35
C LEU A 72 10.65 7.12 0.86
N ARG A 73 10.18 6.37 1.86
CA ARG A 73 9.62 6.93 3.09
C ARG A 73 10.62 7.82 3.82
N ARG A 74 11.88 7.41 3.89
CA ARG A 74 12.97 8.24 4.46
C ARG A 74 13.14 9.55 3.70
N HIS A 75 13.18 9.52 2.37
CA HIS A 75 13.31 10.73 1.54
C HIS A 75 12.12 11.68 1.67
N LEU A 76 10.91 11.14 1.87
CA LEU A 76 9.69 11.90 2.09
C LEU A 76 9.48 12.31 3.56
N CYS A 77 10.44 11.98 4.44
CA CYS A 77 10.37 12.15 5.89
C CYS A 77 9.11 11.54 6.52
N LEU A 78 8.59 10.45 5.97
CA LEU A 78 7.42 9.70 6.46
C LEU A 78 7.82 8.78 7.62
N PRO A 79 6.87 8.41 8.51
CA PRO A 79 7.14 7.38 9.53
C PRO A 79 7.53 6.06 8.84
N PRO A 80 8.21 5.12 9.52
CA PRO A 80 8.45 3.79 8.96
C PRO A 80 7.14 3.07 8.63
N ALA A 81 7.21 2.08 7.73
CA ALA A 81 6.08 1.20 7.45
C ALA A 81 5.66 0.46 8.72
N ASP A 82 4.35 0.27 8.91
CA ASP A 82 3.87 -0.57 10.00
C ASP A 82 4.25 -2.03 9.71
N PRO A 83 4.78 -2.77 10.70
CA PRO A 83 4.98 -4.20 10.53
C PRO A 83 3.62 -4.86 10.36
N LEU A 84 3.41 -5.55 9.24
CA LEU A 84 2.26 -6.41 9.08
C LEU A 84 2.45 -7.62 10.01
N THR A 85 1.61 -7.69 11.06
CA THR A 85 1.62 -8.85 11.95
C THR A 85 1.16 -10.10 11.21
N ALA A 86 1.57 -11.28 11.68
CA ALA A 86 1.35 -12.59 11.04
C ALA A 86 -0.11 -12.94 10.67
N THR A 87 -1.08 -12.13 11.10
CA THR A 87 -2.50 -12.18 10.72
C THR A 87 -2.86 -11.31 9.50
N GLY A 88 -1.90 -10.68 8.82
CA GLY A 88 -2.11 -9.93 7.56
C GLY A 88 -2.89 -8.62 7.71
N LEU A 89 -3.25 -8.23 8.93
CA LEU A 89 -3.91 -6.97 9.23
C LEU A 89 -2.94 -6.06 10.01
N PRO A 90 -2.91 -4.75 9.70
CA PRO A 90 -2.19 -3.80 10.54
C PRO A 90 -2.78 -3.83 11.97
N LEU A 91 -1.92 -3.72 12.98
CA LEU A 91 -2.30 -3.69 14.41
C LEU A 91 -3.35 -2.61 14.73
N THR A 92 -3.46 -1.60 13.87
CA THR A 92 -4.55 -0.64 13.86
C THR A 92 -5.20 -0.66 12.48
N PRO A 93 -6.51 -0.94 12.35
CA PRO A 93 -7.24 -0.62 11.15
C PRO A 93 -7.17 0.90 10.94
N ARG A 94 -6.32 1.35 10.01
CA ARG A 94 -6.37 2.74 9.56
C ARG A 94 -7.65 2.85 8.74
N THR A 95 -8.71 3.27 9.42
CA THR A 95 -9.96 3.67 8.77
C THR A 95 -9.56 4.61 7.64
N LEU A 96 -9.91 4.28 6.39
CA LEU A 96 -9.68 5.11 5.19
C LEU A 96 -10.24 6.55 5.34
N GLY A 97 -11.01 6.83 6.40
CA GLY A 97 -11.26 8.17 6.92
C GLY A 97 -10.55 8.38 8.25
N ASN A 98 -9.38 9.00 8.25
CA ASN A 98 -8.69 9.45 9.46
C ASN A 98 -9.62 10.38 10.29
N PRO A 99 -9.99 10.03 11.54
CA PRO A 99 -10.84 10.88 12.41
C PRO A 99 -10.20 12.22 12.76
N ARG A 100 -8.89 12.40 12.55
CA ARG A 100 -8.20 13.67 12.77
C ARG A 100 -8.70 14.79 11.84
N ARG A 101 -9.45 14.46 10.78
CA ARG A 101 -9.92 15.42 9.77
C ARG A 101 -11.21 16.16 10.15
N THR A 102 -11.93 15.75 11.20
CA THR A 102 -13.17 16.43 11.61
C THR A 102 -13.00 17.53 12.67
N ARG A 103 -11.78 17.79 13.16
CA ARG A 103 -11.54 18.95 14.05
C ARG A 103 -11.02 20.15 13.26
N ARG A 104 -11.93 20.80 12.54
CA ARG A 104 -11.78 22.21 12.16
C ARG A 104 -13.14 22.93 12.24
N ALA A 105 -13.38 23.51 13.41
CA ALA A 105 -14.25 24.66 13.69
C ALA A 105 -14.02 25.00 15.18
N PRO A 106 -14.01 26.28 15.62
CA PRO A 106 -14.66 27.44 15.02
C PRO A 106 -13.79 28.27 14.07
#